data_AF-A0A1E4ST63-F1
#
_entry.id   AF-A0A1E4ST63-F1
#
_cell.length_a   1.000
_cell.length_b   1.000
_cell.length_c   1.000
_cell.angle_alpha   90.00
_cell.angle_beta   90.00
_cell.angle_gamma   90.00
#
_symmetry.space_group_name_H-M   'P 1'
#
loop_
_entity.id
_entity.type
_entity.pdbx_description
1 polymer ?
#
loop_
_entity_poly.entity_id
_entity_poly.type
_entity_poly.pdbx_seq_one_letter_code
_entity_poly.pdbx_strand_id
1 'polypeptide(L)'
;MVEPLGNVHLTKALTNGITHIDSAECYNTDYEVAKAIKQSKLLRSDIWITDKYFAEDDPYQHLVAALKRLDTPYVYLYLLHSPFIKIKFRGFDLSEAWGFMERCKKEGMAKNFGVSNFGVEDLKFNQIVFNAFLQNQTPGNNIQLEPYSPLGPLYKGDLKAGAGKTQILLHWVSAFGIVQIAITSKETRLAEFLDIFDGFELTPEEIEQITDIGKTYKPVLRQCWKPEYSKFVS
;
A
#
# COMPACT_ATOMS: atom_id res chain seq x y z
N MET A 1 -4.79 3.68 -5.42
CA MET A 1 -5.40 2.67 -4.53
C MET A 1 -5.99 3.34 -3.31
N VAL A 2 -6.91 2.67 -2.61
CA VAL A 2 -7.44 3.13 -1.32
C VAL A 2 -7.33 2.05 -0.23
N GLU A 3 -6.91 2.47 0.97
CA GLU A 3 -7.06 1.67 2.19
C GLU A 3 -8.50 1.78 2.71
N PRO A 4 -9.09 0.70 3.23
CA PRO A 4 -10.46 0.70 3.73
C PRO A 4 -10.60 1.51 5.04
N LEU A 5 -11.33 2.63 4.98
CA LEU A 5 -11.80 3.38 6.16
C LEU A 5 -13.32 3.33 6.24
N GLY A 6 -13.86 2.18 6.64
CA GLY A 6 -15.31 1.99 6.75
C GLY A 6 -16.04 1.91 5.40
N ASN A 7 -17.24 1.33 5.45
CA ASN A 7 -17.93 0.88 4.24
C ASN A 7 -18.41 2.01 3.30
N VAL A 8 -18.91 3.13 3.83
CA VAL A 8 -19.51 4.21 3.01
C VAL A 8 -18.49 4.87 2.09
N HIS A 9 -17.26 5.05 2.57
CA HIS A 9 -16.19 5.70 1.80
C HIS A 9 -15.67 4.80 0.68
N LEU A 10 -15.59 3.49 0.94
CA LEU A 10 -15.09 2.52 -0.03
C LEU A 10 -16.05 2.30 -1.19
N THR A 11 -17.37 2.23 -0.93
CA THR A 11 -18.37 2.16 -2.00
C THR A 11 -18.28 3.38 -2.92
N LYS A 12 -18.15 4.58 -2.34
CA LYS A 12 -17.98 5.82 -3.12
C LYS A 12 -16.70 5.82 -3.94
N ALA A 13 -15.58 5.35 -3.38
CA ALA A 13 -14.32 5.24 -4.12
C ALA A 13 -14.48 4.34 -5.35
N LEU A 14 -15.09 3.15 -5.18
CA LEU A 14 -15.36 2.22 -6.27
C LEU A 14 -16.26 2.84 -7.35
N THR A 15 -17.36 3.48 -6.97
CA THR A 15 -18.30 4.07 -7.94
C THR A 15 -17.72 5.27 -8.70
N ASN A 16 -16.68 5.91 -8.16
CA ASN A 16 -15.98 7.02 -8.82
C ASN A 16 -14.72 6.56 -9.58
N GLY A 17 -14.56 5.26 -9.83
CA GLY A 17 -13.51 4.73 -10.71
C GLY A 17 -12.24 4.25 -10.02
N ILE A 18 -12.12 4.34 -8.69
CA ILE A 18 -11.02 3.70 -7.98
C ILE A 18 -11.29 2.21 -7.90
N THR A 19 -10.55 1.40 -8.64
CA THR A 19 -10.74 -0.06 -8.68
C THR A 19 -9.69 -0.84 -7.90
N HIS A 20 -8.70 -0.19 -7.29
CA HIS A 20 -7.65 -0.86 -6.50
C HIS A 20 -7.81 -0.60 -5.00
N ILE A 21 -8.11 -1.66 -4.27
CA ILE A 21 -8.26 -1.69 -2.81
C ILE A 21 -7.01 -2.34 -2.19
N ASP A 22 -6.40 -1.67 -1.21
CA ASP A 22 -5.28 -2.20 -0.43
C ASP A 22 -5.75 -2.51 1.01
N SER A 23 -5.81 -3.79 1.37
CA SER A 23 -6.25 -4.29 2.69
C SER A 23 -5.11 -5.02 3.40
N ALA A 24 -5.32 -5.43 4.65
CA ALA A 24 -4.44 -6.31 5.41
C ALA A 24 -5.23 -7.00 6.53
N GLU A 25 -4.77 -8.18 6.96
CA GLU A 25 -5.31 -8.93 8.11
C GLU A 25 -5.54 -8.02 9.32
N CYS A 26 -4.52 -7.27 9.71
CA CYS A 26 -4.56 -6.41 10.89
C CYS A 26 -5.47 -5.19 10.75
N TYR A 27 -5.98 -4.89 9.54
CA TYR A 27 -6.94 -3.79 9.37
C TYR A 27 -8.34 -4.20 9.81
N ASN A 28 -8.66 -5.50 9.81
CA ASN A 28 -9.98 -6.02 10.19
C ASN A 28 -11.13 -5.38 9.38
N THR A 29 -10.96 -5.27 8.06
CA THR A 29 -11.90 -4.55 7.16
C THR A 29 -12.50 -5.41 6.04
N ASP A 30 -12.28 -6.72 6.06
CA ASP A 30 -12.67 -7.63 4.98
C ASP A 30 -14.18 -7.58 4.68
N TYR A 31 -15.02 -7.51 5.72
CA TYR A 31 -16.47 -7.44 5.57
C TYR A 31 -16.93 -6.09 4.98
N GLU A 32 -16.27 -5.00 5.34
CA GLU A 32 -16.50 -3.67 4.79
C GLU A 32 -16.16 -3.63 3.30
N VAL A 33 -15.05 -4.26 2.91
CA VAL A 33 -14.61 -4.44 1.52
C VAL A 33 -15.64 -5.25 0.73
N ALA A 34 -16.04 -6.42 1.24
CA ALA A 34 -17.05 -7.28 0.59
C ALA A 34 -18.35 -6.52 0.32
N LYS A 35 -18.85 -5.81 1.35
CA LYS A 35 -20.07 -5.02 1.25
C LYS A 35 -19.92 -3.88 0.24
N ALA A 36 -18.77 -3.21 0.17
CA ALA A 36 -18.54 -2.12 -0.79
C ALA A 36 -18.50 -2.62 -2.24
N ILE A 37 -17.85 -3.76 -2.49
CA ILE A 37 -17.83 -4.41 -3.82
C ILE A 37 -19.25 -4.77 -4.26
N LYS A 38 -20.04 -5.37 -3.38
CA LYS A 38 -21.44 -5.73 -3.70
C LYS A 38 -22.29 -4.50 -4.01
N GLN A 39 -22.05 -3.39 -3.30
CA GLN A 39 -22.80 -2.15 -3.49
C GLN A 39 -22.37 -1.37 -4.73
N SER A 40 -21.10 -1.44 -5.14
CA SER A 40 -20.60 -0.73 -6.32
C SER A 40 -21.14 -1.30 -7.64
N LYS A 41 -21.59 -2.57 -7.63
CA LYS A 41 -22.08 -3.31 -8.81
C LYS A 41 -21.04 -3.47 -9.93
N LEU A 42 -19.77 -3.21 -9.64
CA LEU A 42 -18.67 -3.49 -10.57
C LEU A 42 -18.47 -5.01 -10.68
N LEU A 43 -17.96 -5.46 -11.83
CA LEU A 43 -17.54 -6.85 -11.96
C LEU A 43 -16.35 -7.10 -11.05
N ARG A 44 -16.33 -8.27 -10.39
CA ARG A 44 -15.21 -8.64 -9.53
C ARG A 44 -13.89 -8.62 -10.30
N SER A 45 -13.88 -8.99 -11.58
CA SER A 45 -12.70 -8.96 -12.46
C SER A 45 -12.06 -7.58 -12.56
N ASP A 46 -12.87 -6.53 -12.42
CA ASP A 46 -12.44 -5.14 -12.64
C ASP A 46 -11.85 -4.52 -11.37
N ILE A 47 -11.93 -5.21 -10.23
CA ILE A 47 -11.47 -4.71 -8.93
C ILE A 47 -10.18 -5.41 -8.52
N TRP A 48 -9.09 -4.67 -8.38
CA TRP A 48 -7.86 -5.17 -7.77
C TRP A 48 -7.98 -5.15 -6.24
N ILE A 49 -7.74 -6.29 -5.59
CA ILE A 49 -7.66 -6.39 -4.13
C ILE A 49 -6.26 -6.87 -3.77
N THR A 50 -5.56 -6.08 -2.97
CA THR A 50 -4.34 -6.48 -2.24
C THR A 50 -4.72 -6.83 -0.81
N ASP A 51 -4.22 -7.95 -0.28
CA ASP A 51 -4.35 -8.33 1.12
C ASP A 51 -2.98 -8.71 1.71
N LYS A 52 -2.81 -8.68 3.04
CA LYS A 52 -1.52 -8.88 3.69
C LYS A 52 -1.62 -9.70 4.97
N TYR A 53 -0.74 -10.68 5.10
CA TYR A 53 -0.58 -11.50 6.29
C TYR A 53 0.21 -10.80 7.39
N PHE A 54 -0.30 -10.77 8.62
CA PHE A 54 0.30 -10.13 9.78
C PHE A 54 0.56 -11.09 10.96
N ALA A 55 -0.37 -11.98 11.37
CA ALA A 55 -0.14 -12.68 12.63
C ALA A 55 -1.00 -13.86 13.11
N GLU A 56 -2.27 -14.03 12.77
CA GLU A 56 -3.13 -14.88 13.62
C GLU A 56 -2.93 -16.39 13.37
N ASP A 57 -2.74 -16.78 12.11
CA ASP A 57 -2.53 -18.17 11.67
C ASP A 57 -1.28 -18.29 10.75
N ASP A 58 -1.14 -19.39 9.99
CA ASP A 58 -0.23 -19.39 8.84
C ASP A 58 -0.82 -18.59 7.66
N PRO A 59 0.02 -18.08 6.72
CA PRO A 59 -0.46 -17.27 5.61
C PRO A 59 -1.51 -17.94 4.73
N TYR A 60 -1.53 -19.27 4.63
CA TYR A 60 -2.50 -19.99 3.82
C TYR A 60 -3.87 -20.03 4.52
N GLN A 61 -3.92 -20.42 5.80
CA GLN A 61 -5.16 -20.43 6.57
C GLN A 61 -5.76 -19.03 6.70
N HIS A 62 -4.90 -18.02 6.90
CA HIS A 62 -5.32 -16.62 6.88
C HIS A 62 -6.05 -16.29 5.58
N LEU A 63 -5.45 -16.55 4.41
CA LEU A 63 -6.07 -16.17 3.14
C LEU A 63 -7.36 -16.97 2.87
N VAL A 64 -7.43 -18.25 3.26
CA VAL A 64 -8.67 -19.03 3.19
C VAL A 64 -9.79 -18.36 3.97
N ALA A 65 -9.50 -17.87 5.18
CA ALA A 65 -10.47 -17.18 6.02
C ALA A 65 -10.82 -15.79 5.45
N ALA A 66 -9.82 -15.03 5.01
CA ALA A 66 -10.00 -13.70 4.43
C ALA A 66 -10.87 -13.73 3.17
N LEU A 67 -10.65 -14.69 2.26
CA LEU A 67 -11.46 -14.85 1.05
C LEU A 67 -12.94 -15.12 1.35
N LYS A 68 -13.24 -15.87 2.43
CA LYS A 68 -14.62 -16.07 2.89
C LYS A 68 -15.23 -14.77 3.41
N ARG A 69 -14.48 -13.97 4.17
CA ARG A 69 -14.96 -12.67 4.70
C ARG A 69 -15.13 -11.63 3.60
N LEU A 70 -14.21 -11.61 2.63
CA LEU A 70 -14.22 -10.75 1.45
C LEU A 70 -15.29 -11.15 0.41
N ASP A 71 -15.92 -12.32 0.55
CA ASP A 71 -16.89 -12.90 -0.40
C ASP A 71 -16.35 -12.93 -1.84
N THR A 72 -15.11 -13.43 -1.99
CA THR A 72 -14.41 -13.48 -3.29
C THR A 72 -13.58 -14.76 -3.42
N PRO A 73 -13.46 -15.34 -4.62
CA PRO A 73 -12.65 -16.54 -4.83
C PRO A 73 -11.14 -16.27 -4.83
N TYR A 74 -10.70 -15.02 -5.00
CA TYR A 74 -9.27 -14.67 -5.03
C TYR A 74 -9.00 -13.22 -4.60
N VAL A 75 -7.74 -12.93 -4.29
CA VAL A 75 -7.12 -11.60 -4.28
C VAL A 75 -6.13 -11.47 -5.44
N TYR A 76 -5.92 -10.25 -5.94
CA TYR A 76 -4.97 -10.04 -7.04
C TYR A 76 -3.52 -10.04 -6.54
N LEU A 77 -3.27 -9.51 -5.34
CA LEU A 77 -1.95 -9.49 -4.72
C LEU A 77 -2.07 -9.90 -3.25
N TYR A 78 -1.18 -10.79 -2.81
CA TYR A 78 -1.09 -11.20 -1.41
C TYR A 78 0.32 -10.98 -0.86
N LEU A 79 0.47 -10.24 0.23
CA LEU A 79 1.78 -9.84 0.74
C LEU A 79 2.07 -10.41 2.13
N LEU A 80 3.33 -10.76 2.40
CA LEU A 80 3.82 -10.81 3.78
C LEU A 80 3.97 -9.37 4.28
N HIS A 81 3.21 -8.98 5.31
CA HIS A 81 3.13 -7.56 5.74
C HIS A 81 4.45 -7.04 6.35
N SER A 82 5.31 -7.93 6.86
CA SER A 82 6.63 -7.57 7.38
C SER A 82 7.60 -8.76 7.34
N PRO A 83 8.93 -8.53 7.37
CA PRO A 83 9.92 -9.60 7.39
C PRO A 83 10.09 -10.26 8.78
N PHE A 84 9.36 -9.80 9.79
CA PHE A 84 9.59 -10.18 11.20
C PHE A 84 8.88 -11.48 11.60
N ILE A 85 8.98 -12.51 10.76
CA ILE A 85 8.43 -13.83 11.00
C ILE A 85 9.51 -14.70 11.68
N LYS A 86 9.21 -15.22 12.86
CA LYS A 86 10.15 -16.05 13.64
C LYS A 86 9.42 -17.27 14.21
N ILE A 87 10.10 -18.42 14.13
CA ILE A 87 9.61 -19.71 14.63
C ILE A 87 9.08 -19.58 16.06
N LYS A 88 9.82 -18.89 16.94
CA LYS A 88 9.43 -18.70 18.35
C LYS A 88 8.01 -18.13 18.54
N PHE A 89 7.54 -17.30 17.61
CA PHE A 89 6.25 -16.62 17.72
C PHE A 89 5.17 -17.21 16.81
N ARG A 90 5.56 -17.91 15.74
CA ARG A 90 4.64 -18.36 14.68
C ARG A 90 4.61 -19.88 14.47
N GLY A 91 5.58 -20.61 15.03
CA GLY A 91 5.77 -22.03 14.73
C GLY A 91 6.45 -22.31 13.38
N PHE A 92 6.74 -21.25 12.61
CA PHE A 92 7.41 -21.33 11.31
C PHE A 92 8.31 -20.10 11.06
N ASP A 93 9.26 -20.22 10.15
CA ASP A 93 10.14 -19.14 9.71
C ASP A 93 9.66 -18.43 8.43
N LEU A 94 10.44 -17.46 7.96
CA LEU A 94 10.11 -16.69 6.77
C LEU A 94 10.09 -17.55 5.48
N SER A 95 10.94 -18.57 5.39
CA SER A 95 10.98 -19.48 4.24
C SER A 95 9.72 -20.34 4.18
N GLU A 96 9.29 -20.86 5.32
CA GLU A 96 8.04 -21.60 5.46
C GLU A 96 6.83 -20.69 5.17
N ALA A 97 6.85 -19.45 5.67
CA ALA A 97 5.85 -18.43 5.33
C ALA A 97 5.73 -18.23 3.81
N TRP A 98 6.87 -18.12 3.11
CA TRP A 98 6.92 -18.01 1.66
C TRP A 98 6.30 -19.23 0.96
N GLY A 99 6.60 -20.44 1.44
CA GLY A 99 5.99 -21.68 0.92
C GLY A 99 4.46 -21.69 1.01
N PHE A 100 3.87 -21.12 2.07
CA PHE A 100 2.42 -20.93 2.17
C PHE A 100 1.88 -19.95 1.12
N MET A 101 2.61 -18.87 0.82
CA MET A 101 2.24 -17.89 -0.23
C MET A 101 2.27 -18.54 -1.63
N GLU A 102 3.29 -19.35 -1.91
CA GLU A 102 3.42 -20.10 -3.17
C GLU A 102 2.24 -21.05 -3.36
N ARG A 103 1.84 -21.74 -2.29
CA ARG A 103 0.64 -22.60 -2.29
C ARG A 103 -0.63 -21.80 -2.59
N CYS A 104 -0.82 -20.64 -1.96
CA CYS A 104 -1.97 -19.76 -2.25
C CYS A 104 -2.05 -19.37 -3.73
N LYS A 105 -0.89 -19.08 -4.36
CA LYS A 105 -0.85 -18.80 -5.79
C LYS A 105 -1.19 -20.03 -6.63
N LYS A 106 -0.58 -21.18 -6.31
CA LYS A 106 -0.82 -22.44 -7.04
C LYS A 106 -2.29 -22.85 -7.04
N GLU A 107 -2.99 -22.60 -5.94
CA GLU A 107 -4.42 -22.90 -5.79
C GLU A 107 -5.34 -21.78 -6.32
N GLY A 108 -4.77 -20.70 -6.85
CA GLY A 108 -5.51 -19.61 -7.50
C GLY A 108 -6.17 -18.60 -6.54
N MET A 109 -5.98 -18.77 -5.23
CA MET A 109 -6.45 -17.87 -4.17
C MET A 109 -5.79 -16.49 -4.26
N ALA A 110 -4.53 -16.42 -4.71
CA ALA A 110 -3.83 -15.18 -5.02
C ALA A 110 -3.32 -15.22 -6.46
N LYS A 111 -3.55 -14.16 -7.25
CA LYS A 111 -2.99 -14.10 -8.62
C LYS A 111 -1.48 -13.83 -8.59
N ASN A 112 -1.07 -12.95 -7.68
CA ASN A 112 0.32 -12.60 -7.39
C ASN A 112 0.57 -12.63 -5.89
N PHE A 113 1.84 -12.72 -5.51
CA PHE A 113 2.27 -12.60 -4.12
C PHE A 113 3.61 -11.87 -4.04
N GLY A 114 3.91 -11.35 -2.86
CA GLY A 114 5.13 -10.60 -2.60
C GLY A 114 5.26 -10.25 -1.13
N VAL A 115 5.90 -9.11 -0.87
CA VAL A 115 6.22 -8.68 0.48
C VAL A 115 5.90 -7.21 0.72
N SER A 116 5.93 -6.80 1.98
CA SER A 116 5.90 -5.42 2.41
C SER A 116 6.93 -5.19 3.50
N ASN A 117 7.67 -4.08 3.42
CA ASN A 117 8.70 -3.66 4.38
C ASN A 117 9.96 -4.53 4.42
N PHE A 118 10.32 -5.21 3.32
CA PHE A 118 11.53 -6.03 3.28
C PHE A 118 12.73 -5.22 2.78
N GLY A 119 13.93 -5.59 3.25
CA GLY A 119 15.19 -5.19 2.61
C GLY A 119 15.32 -5.84 1.22
N VAL A 120 16.14 -5.26 0.35
CA VAL A 120 16.17 -5.60 -1.08
C VAL A 120 17.13 -6.74 -1.36
N GLU A 121 16.63 -7.96 -1.63
CA GLU A 121 17.20 -8.98 -2.55
C GLU A 121 16.04 -9.88 -3.08
N ASP A 122 16.00 -10.15 -4.39
CA ASP A 122 15.19 -11.17 -5.12
C ASP A 122 13.64 -11.18 -5.10
N LEU A 123 12.92 -10.04 -5.05
CA LEU A 123 11.44 -10.02 -5.03
C LEU A 123 10.78 -9.16 -6.13
N LYS A 124 9.61 -9.58 -6.64
CA LYS A 124 8.86 -8.84 -7.70
C LYS A 124 7.98 -7.68 -7.18
N PHE A 125 7.40 -7.82 -5.98
CA PHE A 125 6.55 -6.82 -5.34
C PHE A 125 7.04 -6.54 -3.93
N ASN A 126 7.29 -5.27 -3.59
CA ASN A 126 7.64 -4.82 -2.25
C ASN A 126 6.91 -3.51 -1.91
N GLN A 127 5.91 -3.59 -1.05
CA GLN A 127 5.19 -2.41 -0.57
C GLN A 127 5.93 -1.76 0.61
N ILE A 128 6.31 -0.48 0.51
CA ILE A 128 7.20 0.20 1.46
C ILE A 128 6.71 1.62 1.77
N VAL A 129 7.18 2.22 2.88
CA VAL A 129 6.99 3.66 3.09
C VAL A 129 7.85 4.41 2.08
N PHE A 130 7.22 5.21 1.23
CA PHE A 130 7.92 6.09 0.31
C PHE A 130 7.17 7.41 0.20
N ASN A 131 7.89 8.50 0.44
CA ASN A 131 7.40 9.86 0.32
C ASN A 131 8.59 10.81 0.12
N ALA A 132 8.31 12.09 -0.17
CA ALA A 132 9.37 13.08 -0.42
C ALA A 132 10.41 13.16 0.70
N PHE A 133 10.07 12.87 1.96
CA PHE A 133 10.99 12.93 3.09
C PHE A 133 11.58 11.56 3.49
N LEU A 134 11.32 10.51 2.70
CA LEU A 134 11.81 9.15 2.93
C LEU A 134 11.87 8.37 1.60
N GLN A 135 12.90 8.66 0.81
CA GLN A 135 13.03 8.21 -0.59
C GLN A 135 13.87 6.95 -0.75
N ASN A 136 14.87 6.75 0.11
CA ASN A 136 15.89 5.71 -0.09
C ASN A 136 15.66 4.50 0.82
N GLN A 137 14.62 3.71 0.55
CA GLN A 137 14.37 2.45 1.27
C GLN A 137 14.83 1.21 0.51
N THR A 138 14.95 1.30 -0.82
CA THR A 138 15.33 0.16 -1.67
C THR A 138 16.17 0.61 -2.88
N PRO A 139 17.42 1.07 -2.68
CA PRO A 139 18.26 1.46 -3.82
C PRO A 139 18.59 0.25 -4.72
N GLY A 140 18.32 0.37 -6.03
CA GLY A 140 18.98 -0.43 -7.07
C GLY A 140 18.27 -1.69 -7.62
N ASN A 141 16.96 -1.90 -7.44
CA ASN A 141 16.32 -3.14 -7.93
C ASN A 141 15.04 -2.95 -8.75
N ASN A 142 14.81 -3.86 -9.71
CA ASN A 142 13.63 -3.99 -10.59
C ASN A 142 12.37 -4.48 -9.84
N ILE A 143 12.06 -3.89 -8.69
CA ILE A 143 10.90 -4.26 -7.88
C ILE A 143 9.78 -3.26 -8.16
N GLN A 144 8.56 -3.76 -8.42
CA GLN A 144 7.39 -2.89 -8.40
C GLN A 144 7.18 -2.43 -6.96
N LEU A 145 7.47 -1.16 -6.70
CA LEU A 145 7.21 -0.54 -5.42
C LEU A 145 5.70 -0.23 -5.31
N GLU A 146 5.20 -0.25 -4.08
CA GLU A 146 3.89 0.28 -3.74
C GLU A 146 4.10 1.18 -2.51
N PRO A 147 3.96 2.51 -2.62
CA PRO A 147 4.30 3.46 -1.59
C PRO A 147 3.07 3.66 -0.70
N TYR A 148 3.21 3.37 0.59
CA TYR A 148 2.20 3.75 1.58
C TYR A 148 2.68 4.96 2.39
N SER A 149 1.71 5.72 2.91
CA SER A 149 1.94 7.04 3.54
C SER A 149 2.64 8.10 2.63
N PRO A 150 2.26 8.28 1.36
CA PRO A 150 2.88 9.27 0.46
C PRO A 150 2.69 10.72 0.96
N LEU A 151 1.60 10.96 1.70
CA LEU A 151 1.24 12.27 2.28
C LEU A 151 1.86 12.53 3.65
N GLY A 152 2.80 11.69 4.12
CA GLY A 152 3.56 11.93 5.36
C GLY A 152 4.08 13.37 5.49
N PRO A 153 4.73 13.94 4.45
CA PRO A 153 5.21 15.33 4.46
C PRO A 153 4.13 16.38 4.75
N LEU A 154 2.89 16.16 4.29
CA LEU A 154 1.77 17.07 4.51
C LEU A 154 1.25 17.02 5.96
N TYR A 155 1.19 15.82 6.55
CA TYR A 155 0.57 15.61 7.87
C TYR A 155 1.54 15.72 9.05
N LYS A 156 2.78 15.31 8.84
CA LYS A 156 3.82 15.23 9.89
C LYS A 156 5.06 16.05 9.56
N GLY A 157 5.24 16.46 8.31
CA GLY A 157 6.23 17.46 7.94
C GLY A 157 5.74 18.88 8.22
N ASP A 158 6.65 19.85 8.08
CA ASP A 158 6.34 21.28 8.26
C ASP A 158 5.69 21.92 7.02
N LEU A 159 5.10 21.12 6.13
CA LEU A 159 4.44 21.59 4.91
C LEU A 159 3.00 22.05 5.14
N LYS A 160 2.69 22.62 6.31
CA LYS A 160 1.31 22.93 6.70
C LYS A 160 0.68 24.01 5.79
N ALA A 161 -0.59 23.77 5.44
CA ALA A 161 -1.53 24.57 4.63
C ALA A 161 -1.39 24.51 3.09
N GLY A 162 -2.45 24.02 2.41
CA GLY A 162 -2.69 24.26 0.97
C GLY A 162 -3.43 23.12 0.25
N ALA A 163 -4.54 23.44 -0.41
CA ALA A 163 -5.01 22.68 -1.57
C ALA A 163 -3.93 22.73 -2.68
N GLY A 164 -3.81 21.69 -3.51
CA GLY A 164 -2.71 21.54 -4.47
C GLY A 164 -1.48 20.82 -3.91
N LYS A 165 -1.14 20.93 -2.62
CA LYS A 165 -0.02 20.16 -2.02
C LYS A 165 -0.28 18.64 -2.01
N THR A 166 -1.53 18.21 -1.84
CA THR A 166 -1.93 16.80 -1.95
C THR A 166 -1.63 16.28 -3.35
N GLN A 167 -2.17 16.95 -4.37
CA GLN A 167 -2.01 16.54 -5.78
C GLN A 167 -0.54 16.61 -6.19
N ILE A 168 0.23 17.63 -5.78
CA ILE A 168 1.68 17.72 -6.06
C ILE A 168 2.43 16.53 -5.46
N LEU A 169 2.21 16.17 -4.19
CA LEU A 169 2.91 15.05 -3.56
C LEU A 169 2.53 13.72 -4.19
N LEU A 170 1.24 13.52 -4.52
CA LEU A 170 0.81 12.32 -5.23
C LEU A 170 1.39 12.31 -6.66
N HIS A 171 1.31 13.40 -7.42
CA HIS A 171 1.90 13.48 -8.76
C HIS A 171 3.41 13.20 -8.75
N TRP A 172 4.13 13.73 -7.75
CA TRP A 172 5.55 13.46 -7.55
C TRP A 172 5.83 11.97 -7.35
N VAL A 173 5.05 11.27 -6.51
CA VAL A 173 5.24 9.81 -6.34
C VAL A 173 4.86 9.05 -7.63
N SER A 174 3.85 9.49 -8.38
CA SER A 174 3.47 8.88 -9.67
C SER A 174 4.60 8.94 -10.70
N ALA A 175 5.42 9.99 -10.67
CA ALA A 175 6.56 10.15 -11.58
C ALA A 175 7.64 9.05 -11.44
N PHE A 176 7.66 8.33 -10.31
CA PHE A 176 8.54 7.18 -10.11
C PHE A 176 7.97 5.88 -10.69
N GLY A 177 6.84 5.94 -11.41
CA GLY A 177 6.18 4.77 -12.02
C GLY A 177 5.51 3.84 -11.00
N ILE A 178 5.15 4.38 -9.82
CA ILE A 178 4.71 3.60 -8.67
C ILE A 178 3.19 3.74 -8.46
N VAL A 179 2.48 2.62 -8.32
CA VAL A 179 1.04 2.63 -7.98
C VAL A 179 0.88 3.04 -6.52
N GLN A 180 0.17 4.13 -6.25
CA GLN A 180 0.11 4.75 -4.91
C GLN A 180 -1.07 4.32 -4.05
N ILE A 181 -0.83 4.26 -2.73
CA ILE A 181 -1.87 4.03 -1.73
C ILE A 181 -2.16 5.34 -1.00
N ALA A 182 -3.38 5.86 -1.15
CA ALA A 182 -3.85 7.03 -0.45
C ALA A 182 -5.11 6.68 0.36
N ILE A 183 -5.27 7.30 1.53
CA ILE A 183 -6.35 7.02 2.45
C ILE A 183 -7.10 8.30 2.82
N THR A 184 -8.43 8.27 2.77
CA THR A 184 -9.26 9.40 3.21
C THR A 184 -10.64 8.94 3.68
N SER A 185 -11.11 9.52 4.79
CA SER A 185 -12.52 9.48 5.21
C SER A 185 -13.30 10.74 4.78
N LYS A 186 -12.64 11.70 4.11
CA LYS A 186 -13.25 12.95 3.64
C LYS A 186 -13.56 12.88 2.15
N GLU A 187 -14.81 13.13 1.79
CA GLU A 187 -15.27 13.10 0.39
C GLU A 187 -14.56 14.12 -0.50
N THR A 188 -14.32 15.33 0.02
CA THR A 188 -13.60 16.37 -0.74
C THR A 188 -12.20 15.93 -1.16
N ARG A 189 -11.53 15.12 -0.33
CA ARG A 189 -10.20 14.57 -0.65
C ARG A 189 -10.24 13.38 -1.61
N LEU A 190 -11.36 12.65 -1.64
CA LEU A 190 -11.52 11.58 -2.62
C LEU A 190 -11.55 12.16 -4.04
N ALA A 191 -12.21 13.30 -4.23
CA ALA A 191 -12.14 14.06 -5.49
C ALA A 191 -10.69 14.50 -5.79
N GLU A 192 -9.98 15.09 -4.82
CA GLU A 192 -8.56 15.45 -5.00
C GLU A 192 -7.66 14.26 -5.43
N PHE A 193 -7.97 13.03 -5.00
CA PHE A 193 -7.23 11.83 -5.37
C PHE A 193 -7.54 11.32 -6.78
N LEU A 194 -8.74 11.58 -7.28
CA LEU A 194 -9.15 11.23 -8.64
C LEU A 194 -8.59 12.24 -9.64
N ASP A 195 -8.50 13.51 -9.22
CA ASP A 195 -8.09 14.64 -10.05
C ASP A 195 -6.56 14.89 -9.98
N ILE A 196 -5.74 13.87 -9.65
CA ILE A 196 -4.29 14.05 -9.49
C ILE A 196 -3.55 14.35 -10.80
N PHE A 197 -4.16 14.02 -11.94
CA PHE A 197 -3.66 14.31 -13.28
C PHE A 197 -4.55 15.33 -14.02
N ASP A 198 -5.58 15.86 -13.37
CA ASP A 198 -6.47 16.83 -14.00
C ASP A 198 -5.94 18.26 -13.77
N GLY A 199 -5.72 18.98 -14.87
CA GLY A 199 -5.35 20.39 -14.86
C GLY A 199 -3.87 20.73 -14.68
N PHE A 200 -2.98 19.79 -14.34
CA PHE A 200 -1.52 20.00 -14.36
C PHE A 200 -0.70 18.71 -14.34
N GLU A 201 0.54 18.80 -14.81
CA GLU A 201 1.57 17.75 -14.74
C GLU A 201 2.87 18.41 -14.28
N LEU A 202 3.54 17.85 -13.28
CA LEU A 202 4.85 18.35 -12.82
C LEU A 202 5.92 18.15 -13.90
N THR A 203 6.74 19.16 -14.12
CA THR A 203 7.89 19.02 -15.04
C THR A 203 9.00 18.15 -14.42
N PRO A 204 9.92 17.60 -15.23
CA PRO A 204 11.09 16.88 -14.71
C PRO A 204 11.91 17.70 -13.69
N GLU A 205 12.05 19.01 -13.92
CA GLU A 205 12.77 19.92 -13.02
C GLU A 205 12.04 20.11 -11.69
N GLU A 206 10.71 20.23 -11.70
CA GLU A 206 9.90 20.31 -10.48
C GLU A 206 9.96 19.00 -9.67
N ILE A 207 9.94 17.86 -10.36
CA ILE A 207 10.13 16.55 -9.74
C ILE A 207 11.51 16.47 -9.07
N GLU A 208 12.56 16.93 -9.75
CA GLU A 208 13.93 16.96 -9.19
C GLU A 208 14.04 17.90 -7.99
N GLN A 209 13.44 19.10 -8.05
CA GLN A 209 13.43 20.05 -6.94
C GLN A 209 12.75 19.48 -5.69
N ILE A 210 11.56 18.86 -5.83
CA ILE A 210 10.86 18.22 -4.71
C ILE A 210 11.72 17.08 -4.15
N THR A 211 12.35 16.31 -5.03
CA THR A 211 13.25 15.21 -4.66
C THR A 211 14.42 15.72 -3.82
N ASP A 212 15.11 16.78 -4.25
CA ASP A 212 16.29 17.29 -3.58
C ASP A 212 15.97 17.99 -2.26
N ILE A 213 14.90 18.81 -2.22
CA ILE A 213 14.39 19.37 -0.97
C ILE A 213 14.11 18.24 0.02
N GLY A 214 13.46 17.18 -0.44
CA GLY A 214 13.11 16.04 0.38
C GLY A 214 14.30 15.31 1.00
N LYS A 215 15.40 15.16 0.26
CA LYS A 215 16.66 14.55 0.76
C LYS A 215 17.32 15.36 1.87
N THR A 216 17.11 16.68 1.90
CA THR A 216 17.68 17.57 2.93
C THR A 216 16.86 17.62 4.23
N TYR A 217 15.63 17.08 4.23
CA TYR A 217 14.75 17.14 5.39
C TYR A 217 15.30 16.31 6.57
N LYS A 218 15.53 16.96 7.71
CA LYS A 218 16.05 16.34 8.94
C LYS A 218 15.23 16.72 10.19
N PRO A 219 15.00 15.77 11.12
CA PRO A 219 15.30 14.34 11.00
C PRO A 219 14.43 13.67 9.94
N VAL A 220 14.91 12.57 9.34
CA VAL A 220 14.18 11.84 8.30
C VAL A 220 12.79 11.44 8.81
N LEU A 221 11.75 11.72 8.02
CA LEU A 221 10.37 11.49 8.43
C LEU A 221 9.98 10.01 8.26
N ARG A 222 10.34 9.18 9.25
CA ARG A 222 9.89 7.78 9.34
C ARG A 222 8.68 7.66 10.26
N GLN A 223 7.54 7.25 9.73
CA GLN A 223 6.30 7.08 10.50
C GLN A 223 6.07 5.64 10.98
N CYS A 224 6.50 4.66 10.19
CA CYS A 224 6.33 3.23 10.45
C CYS A 224 7.67 2.54 10.68
N TRP A 225 7.64 1.44 11.45
CA TRP A 225 8.82 0.60 11.70
C TRP A 225 10.02 1.38 12.26
N LYS A 226 9.74 2.31 13.18
CA LYS A 226 10.76 3.19 13.75
C LYS A 226 11.82 2.39 14.50
N PRO A 227 11.49 1.47 15.44
CA PRO A 227 12.51 0.69 16.14
C PRO A 227 13.42 -0.11 15.21
N GLU A 228 12.86 -0.63 14.12
CA GLU A 228 13.54 -1.55 13.21
C GLU A 228 14.44 -0.82 12.22
N TYR A 229 13.97 0.30 11.65
CA TYR A 229 14.62 0.95 10.52
C TYR A 229 15.15 2.37 10.74
N SER A 230 14.87 3.04 11.88
CA SER A 230 15.38 4.40 12.11
C SER A 230 16.91 4.46 12.15
N LYS A 231 17.56 3.35 12.50
CA LYS A 231 19.02 3.20 12.52
C LYS A 231 19.69 3.30 11.14
N PHE A 232 18.94 3.19 10.05
CA PHE A 232 19.47 3.23 8.67
C PHE A 232 19.26 4.58 7.98
N VAL A 233 18.63 5.55 8.67
CA VAL A 233 18.26 6.86 8.10
C VAL A 233 18.88 8.05 8.85
N SER A 234 19.88 7.79 9.70
CA SER A 234 20.70 8.82 10.37
C SER A 234 21.57 9.56 9.36
#